data_AF-A0A3M6TDC3-F1
#
_entry.id   AF-A0A3M6TDC3-F1
#
_cell.length_a   1.000
_cell.length_b   1.000
_cell.length_c   1.000
_cell.angle_alpha   90.00
_cell.angle_beta   90.00
_cell.angle_gamma   90.00
#
_symmetry.space_group_name_H-M   'P 1'
#
loop_
_entity.id
_entity.type
_entity.pdbx_description
1 polymer ?
#
loop_
_entity_poly.entity_id
_entity_poly.type
_entity_poly.pdbx_seq_one_letter_code
_entity_poly.pdbx_strand_id
1 'polypeptide(L)' 'LCVTSQGVEPLRWMAVESLDREVFTTKSDVWSYGIVLYEIFTLGNYPYSEMKGHEVHKYVSDGHRLERTSR' A
#
# COMPACT_ATOMS: atom_id res chain seq x y z
N LEU A 1 6.78 3.69 24.97
CA LEU A 1 7.30 4.78 24.13
C LEU A 1 7.26 4.26 22.69
N CYS A 2 6.17 4.52 21.97
CA CYS A 2 6.08 4.18 20.55
C CYS A 2 7.17 4.97 19.85
N VAL A 3 8.11 4.26 19.24
CA VAL A 3 9.27 4.87 18.60
C VAL A 3 8.72 5.68 17.44
N THR A 4 8.66 7.00 17.57
CA THR A 4 8.63 7.93 16.44
C THR A 4 10.00 7.84 15.76
N SER A 5 10.30 6.69 15.15
CA SER A 5 11.34 6.65 14.14
C SER A 5 10.70 7.34 12.95
N GLN A 6 11.31 8.40 12.43
CA GLN A 6 11.13 8.77 11.03
C GLN A 6 11.68 7.64 10.16
N GLY A 7 11.10 6.45 10.29
CA GLY A 7 11.37 5.28 9.49
C GLY A 7 10.68 5.44 8.15
N VAL A 8 11.25 4.83 7.12
CA VAL A 8 10.61 4.75 5.81
C VAL A 8 9.33 3.93 5.98
N GLU A 9 8.21 4.62 6.14
CA GLU A 9 6.90 3.99 6.25
C GLU A 9 6.55 3.36 4.89
N PRO A 10 6.09 2.10 4.84
CA PRO A 10 5.86 1.38 3.59
C PRO A 10 4.54 1.84 2.93
N LEU A 11 4.44 3.14 2.59
CA LEU A 11 3.21 3.83 2.17
C LEU A 11 2.41 3.08 1.07
N ARG A 12 3.10 2.39 0.16
CA ARG A 12 2.48 1.66 -0.96
C ARG A 12 1.79 0.36 -0.55
N TRP A 13 2.17 -0.19 0.59
CA TRP A 13 1.61 -1.43 1.14
C TRP A 13 0.55 -1.17 2.20
N MET A 14 0.37 0.09 2.61
CA MET A 14 -0.55 0.44 3.68
C MET A 14 -1.98 0.57 3.18
N ALA A 15 -2.91 0.14 4.02
CA ALA A 15 -4.34 0.32 3.79
C ALA A 15 -4.73 1.80 3.93
N VAL A 16 -5.85 2.17 3.31
CA VAL A 16 -6.36 3.55 3.33
C VAL A 16 -6.57 4.03 4.76
N GLU A 17 -7.16 3.19 5.63
CA GLU A 17 -7.37 3.54 7.04
C GLU A 17 -6.07 3.71 7.83
N SER A 18 -5.01 3.00 7.44
CA SER A 18 -3.69 3.11 8.06
C SER A 18 -2.99 4.39 7.60
N LEU A 19 -3.15 4.79 6.34
CA LEU A 19 -2.62 6.04 5.80
C LEU A 19 -3.34 7.28 6.34
N ASP A 20 -4.67 7.24 6.46
CA ASP A 20 -5.48 8.40 6.86
C ASP A 20 -5.50 8.64 8.37
N ARG A 21 -5.55 7.56 9.15
CA ARG A 21 -5.93 7.61 10.58
C ARG A 21 -5.02 6.79 11.48
N GLU A 22 -3.93 6.25 10.94
CA GLU A 22 -3.00 5.38 11.68
C GLU A 22 -3.71 4.19 12.34
N VAL A 23 -4.77 3.67 11.68
CA VAL A 23 -5.53 2.51 12.16
C VAL A 23 -4.94 1.24 11.56
N PHE A 24 -4.49 0.33 12.42
CA PHE A 24 -3.90 -0.94 12.05
C PHE A 24 -4.73 -2.10 12.60
N THR A 25 -5.22 -2.96 11.71
CA THR A 25 -6.09 -4.10 12.03
C THR A 25 -5.73 -5.30 11.16
N THR A 26 -6.31 -6.47 11.45
CA THR A 26 -6.20 -7.61 10.54
C THR A 26 -6.71 -7.30 9.12
N LYS A 27 -7.60 -6.31 8.95
CA LYS A 27 -8.07 -5.91 7.61
C LYS A 27 -7.05 -5.06 6.86
N SER A 28 -6.28 -4.23 7.56
CA SER A 28 -5.14 -3.54 6.93
C SER A 28 -4.02 -4.52 6.56
N ASP A 29 -3.86 -5.62 7.31
CA ASP A 29 -2.94 -6.70 6.93
C ASP A 29 -3.40 -7.45 5.67
N VAL A 30 -4.71 -7.66 5.52
CA VAL A 30 -5.26 -8.26 4.28
C VAL A 30 -5.01 -7.35 3.08
N TRP A 31 -5.06 -6.03 3.25
CA TRP A 31 -4.70 -5.09 2.19
C TRP A 31 -3.23 -5.23 1.79
N SER A 32 -2.30 -5.19 2.76
CA SER A 32 -0.86 -5.32 2.47
C SER A 32 -0.54 -6.67 1.84
N TYR A 33 -1.20 -7.75 2.26
CA TYR A 33 -1.14 -9.05 1.61
C TYR A 33 -1.59 -9.01 0.14
N GLY A 34 -2.62 -8.23 -0.20
CA GLY A 34 -3.04 -8.02 -1.59
C GLY A 34 -1.96 -7.35 -2.45
N ILE A 35 -1.20 -6.41 -1.88
CA ILE A 35 -0.05 -5.81 -2.56
C ILE A 35 1.08 -6.82 -2.74
N VAL A 36 1.34 -7.67 -1.74
CA VAL A 36 2.31 -8.78 -1.87
C VAL A 36 1.90 -9.77 -2.96
N LEU A 37 0.61 -10.10 -3.07
CA LEU A 37 0.12 -10.92 -4.18
C LEU A 37 0.39 -10.26 -5.53
N TYR A 38 0.17 -8.95 -5.66
CA TYR A 38 0.55 -8.22 -6.86
C TYR A 38 2.05 -8.36 -7.16
N GLU A 39 2.93 -8.21 -6.17
CA GLU A 39 4.37 -8.39 -6.36
C GLU A 39 4.69 -9.82 -6.85
N ILE A 40 4.05 -10.85 -6.30
CA ILE A 40 4.24 -12.24 -6.73
C ILE A 40 3.80 -12.43 -8.18
N PHE A 41 2.59 -12.00 -8.54
CA PHE A 41 2.02 -12.19 -9.87
C PHE A 41 2.69 -11.34 -10.95
N THR A 42 3.35 -10.25 -10.56
CA THR A 42 4.12 -9.40 -11.47
C THR A 42 5.62 -9.70 -11.48
N LEU A 43 6.04 -10.81 -10.86
CA LEU A 43 7.45 -11.24 -10.76
C LEU A 43 8.36 -10.17 -10.12
N GLY A 44 7.84 -9.50 -9.08
CA GLY A 44 8.55 -8.50 -8.30
C GLY A 44 8.42 -7.08 -8.83
N ASN A 45 7.39 -6.75 -9.63
CA ASN A 45 7.19 -5.36 -10.01
C ASN A 45 6.87 -4.50 -8.79
N TYR A 46 7.38 -3.28 -8.84
CA TYR A 46 7.19 -2.31 -7.78
C TYR A 46 5.75 -1.75 -7.81
N PRO A 47 4.98 -1.81 -6.70
CA PRO A 47 3.60 -1.38 -6.68
C PRO A 47 3.49 0.14 -6.90
N TYR A 48 2.56 0.55 -7.77
CA TYR A 48 2.34 1.96 -8.16
C TYR A 48 3.64 2.63 -8.66
N SER A 49 4.46 1.93 -9.45
CA SER A 49 5.80 2.37 -9.87
C SER A 49 5.85 3.74 -10.54
N GLU A 50 4.75 4.19 -11.14
CA GLU A 50 4.63 5.49 -11.80
C GLU A 50 4.28 6.65 -10.87
N MET A 51 4.02 6.38 -9.59
CA MET A 51 3.58 7.36 -8.58
C MET A 51 4.62 7.50 -7.47
N LYS A 52 4.69 8.65 -6.81
CA LYS A 52 5.40 8.85 -5.52
C LYS A 52 4.55 8.38 -4.35
N GLY A 53 5.16 8.13 -3.19
CA GLY A 53 4.46 7.61 -2.01
C GLY A 53 3.23 8.42 -1.57
N HIS A 54 3.31 9.75 -1.60
CA HIS A 54 2.18 10.62 -1.27
C HIS A 54 1.07 10.65 -2.35
N GLU A 55 1.42 10.39 -3.61
CA GLU A 55 0.44 10.32 -4.71
C GLU A 55 -0.39 9.03 -4.61
N VAL A 56 0.22 7.94 -4.15
CA VAL A 56 -0.46 6.67 -3.91
C VAL A 56 -1.58 6.82 -2.90
N HIS A 57 -1.34 7.57 -1.80
CA HIS A 57 -2.35 7.81 -0.77
C HIS A 57 -3.63 8.40 -1.37
N LYS A 58 -3.53 9.52 -2.09
CA LYS A 58 -4.70 10.11 -2.76
C LYS A 58 -5.36 9.15 -3.74
N TYR A 59 -4.56 8.47 -4.56
CA TYR A 59 -5.06 7.53 -5.57
C TYR A 59 -5.91 6.41 -4.98
N VAL A 60 -5.45 5.80 -3.88
CA VAL A 60 -6.18 4.70 -3.22
C VAL A 60 -7.39 5.17 -2.41
N SER A 61 -7.32 6.38 -1.83
CA SER A 61 -8.45 7.03 -1.15
C SER A 61 -9.58 7.39 -2.11
N ASP A 62 -9.24 7.74 -3.36
CA ASP A 62 -10.22 7.98 -4.44
C ASP A 62 -10.84 6.66 -4.98
N GLY A 63 -10.46 5.50 -4.43
CA GLY A 63 -11.03 4.20 -4.76
C GLY A 63 -10.30 3.43 -5.87
N HIS A 64 -9.25 4.00 -6.45
CA HIS A 64 -8.46 3.33 -7.48
C HIS A 64 -7.56 2.23 -6.90
N ARG A 65 -7.15 1.27 -7.73
CA ARG A 65 -6.35 0.10 -7.33
C ARG A 65 -5.28 -0.21 -8.37
N LEU A 66 -4.32 -1.08 -8.02
CA LEU A 66 -3.37 -1.61 -8.99
C LEU A 66 -4.12 -2.28 -10.15
N GLU A 67 -3.64 -2.04 -11.36
CA GLU A 67 -4.17 -2.67 -12.56
C GLU A 67 -4.08 -4.20 -12.45
N ARG A 68 -5.11 -4.88 -12.94
CA ARG A 68 -5.13 -6.33 -12.95
C ARG A 68 -4.09 -6.84 -13.95
N THR A 69 -3.16 -7.66 -13.48
CA THR A 69 -2.21 -8.35 -14.36
C THR A 69 -2.97 -9.29 -15.30
N SER A 70 -2.74 -9.18 -16.61
CA SER A 70 -3.51 -9.84 -17.68
C SER A 70 -3.18 -11.30 -17.95
N ARG A 71 -2.72 -12.07 -16.95
CA ARG A 71 -2.45 -13.51 -17.12
C ARG A 71 -3.57 -14.37 -16.58
#